data_AF-A0AAD4VE72-F1
#
_entry.id   AF-A0AAD4VE72-F1
#
_cell.length_a   1.000
_cell.length_b   1.000
_cell.length_c   1.000
_cell.angle_alpha   90.00
_cell.angle_beta   90.00
_cell.angle_gamma   90.00
#
_symmetry.space_group_name_H-M   'P 1'
#
loop_
_entity.id
_entity.type
_entity.pdbx_description
1 polymer ?
#
loop_
_entity_poly.entity_id
_entity_poly.type
_entity_poly.pdbx_seq_one_letter_code
_entity_poly.pdbx_strand_id
1 'polypeptide(L)'
;MTLARKHYRTICNPLEMIQFLRPREHIVIENPGSTLLLKTKLQGDDQIFERLYVCFAQFRKGFIEECKTTVGFDGAFIKGQHPGQILSAAGINATNDMFPIAFVVGETKSRAIWTWFLEIFFNDVGIKSNIRDCARQLRLIIGIV
;
A
#
# COMPACT_ATOMS: atom_id res chain seq x y z
N MET A 1 6.74 15.48 15.60
CA MET A 1 7.54 14.23 15.56
C MET A 1 6.96 13.04 16.36
N THR A 2 6.03 13.21 17.31
CA THR A 2 5.51 12.09 18.12
C THR A 2 4.29 11.37 17.53
N LEU A 3 3.46 12.07 16.75
CA LEU A 3 2.21 11.53 16.20
C LEU A 3 2.46 10.50 15.08
N ALA A 4 3.43 10.78 14.19
CA ALA A 4 3.82 9.90 13.09
C ALA A 4 4.45 8.59 13.57
N ARG A 5 5.28 8.62 14.62
CA ARG A 5 5.85 7.41 15.24
C ARG A 5 4.80 6.54 15.95
N LYS A 6 3.81 7.15 16.60
CA LYS A 6 2.67 6.42 17.20
C LYS A 6 1.80 5.77 16.11
N HIS A 7 1.47 6.51 15.06
CA HIS A 7 0.72 5.99 13.91
C HIS A 7 1.50 4.87 13.19
N TYR A 8 2.81 5.00 13.00
CA TYR A 8 3.67 3.98 12.40
C TYR A 8 3.62 2.65 13.17
N ARG A 9 3.71 2.66 14.51
CA ARG A 9 3.59 1.44 15.33
C ARG A 9 2.19 0.80 15.25
N THR A 10 1.14 1.59 15.13
CA THR A 10 -0.24 1.07 14.97
C THR A 10 -0.46 0.47 13.58
N ILE A 11 0.09 1.09 12.53
CA ILE A 11 -0.03 0.63 11.13
C ILE A 11 0.76 -0.66 10.87
N CYS A 12 1.93 -0.83 11.50
CA CYS A 12 2.74 -2.04 11.36
C CYS A 12 2.21 -3.26 12.16
N ASN A 13 1.09 -3.14 12.87
CA ASN A 13 0.44 -4.28 13.50
C ASN A 13 -0.60 -4.89 12.53
N PRO A 14 -0.38 -6.10 11.99
CA PRO A 14 -1.31 -6.74 11.06
C PRO A 14 -2.72 -6.94 11.65
N LEU A 15 -2.85 -7.06 12.98
CA LEU A 15 -4.13 -7.22 13.67
C LEU A 15 -4.91 -5.90 13.81
N GLU A 16 -4.22 -4.76 13.87
CA GLU A 16 -4.84 -3.42 13.88
C GLU A 16 -5.15 -2.96 12.43
N MET A 17 -4.38 -3.41 11.42
CA MET A 17 -4.73 -3.24 10.00
C MET A 17 -6.10 -3.85 9.65
N ILE A 18 -6.49 -4.94 10.31
CA ILE A 18 -7.83 -5.53 10.16
C ILE A 18 -8.91 -4.61 10.73
N GLN A 19 -8.60 -3.74 11.70
CA GLN A 19 -9.53 -2.70 12.17
C GLN A 19 -9.69 -1.56 11.15
N PHE A 20 -8.72 -1.38 10.25
CA PHE A 20 -8.84 -0.54 9.04
C PHE A 20 -9.54 -1.28 7.87
N LEU A 21 -10.06 -2.49 8.07
CA LEU A 21 -11.08 -3.09 7.20
C LEU A 21 -12.51 -2.77 7.67
N ARG A 22 -12.67 -1.92 8.70
CA ARG A 22 -13.96 -1.28 9.02
C ARG A 22 -14.54 -0.59 7.77
N PRO A 23 -15.87 -0.46 7.67
CA PRO A 23 -16.53 -0.08 6.42
C PRO A 23 -15.86 1.15 5.80
N ARG A 24 -15.58 1.03 4.49
CA ARG A 24 -14.83 1.96 3.62
C ARG A 24 -15.16 3.44 3.88
N GLU A 25 -16.38 3.73 4.28
CA GLU A 25 -16.87 5.06 4.64
C GLU A 25 -16.19 5.69 5.87
N HIS A 26 -15.94 4.95 6.96
CA HIS A 26 -15.41 5.52 8.19
C HIS A 26 -13.98 6.05 8.04
N ILE A 27 -13.13 5.31 7.31
CA ILE A 27 -11.72 5.65 7.11
C ILE A 27 -11.58 6.91 6.26
N VAL A 28 -12.43 7.06 5.25
CA VAL A 28 -12.45 8.23 4.37
C VAL A 28 -12.96 9.47 5.10
N ILE A 29 -13.96 9.31 5.97
CA ILE A 29 -14.49 10.40 6.81
C ILE A 29 -13.41 10.91 7.78
N GLU A 30 -12.68 10.00 8.43
CA GLU A 30 -11.64 10.36 9.39
C GLU A 30 -10.36 10.88 8.72
N ASN A 31 -10.11 10.52 7.46
CA ASN A 31 -8.90 10.91 6.73
C ASN A 31 -9.23 11.49 5.34
N PRO A 32 -9.82 12.70 5.27
CA PRO A 32 -10.18 13.33 4.00
C PRO A 32 -9.00 13.42 3.02
N GLY A 33 -9.27 13.13 1.74
CA GLY A 33 -8.27 13.14 0.68
C GLY A 33 -7.43 11.86 0.58
N SER A 34 -7.61 10.89 1.48
CA SER A 34 -6.97 9.57 1.38
C SER A 34 -7.57 8.75 0.25
N THR A 35 -6.76 7.93 -0.39
CA THR A 35 -7.19 7.03 -1.45
C THR A 35 -7.44 5.66 -0.86
N LEU A 36 -8.68 5.16 -1.00
CA LEU A 36 -9.06 3.80 -0.60
C LEU A 36 -9.81 3.10 -1.72
N LEU A 37 -9.17 2.08 -2.30
CA LEU A 37 -9.71 1.31 -3.42
C LEU A 37 -9.92 -0.14 -3.00
N LEU A 38 -11.18 -0.52 -2.83
CA LEU A 38 -11.60 -1.89 -2.57
C LEU A 38 -11.99 -2.54 -3.91
N LYS A 39 -11.35 -3.65 -4.23
CA LYS A 39 -11.70 -4.52 -5.35
C LYS A 39 -12.33 -5.80 -4.81
N THR A 40 -13.52 -6.09 -5.30
CA THR A 40 -14.24 -7.34 -5.04
C THR A 40 -14.48 -8.08 -6.35
N LYS A 41 -14.68 -9.39 -6.25
CA LYS A 41 -15.14 -10.25 -7.34
C LYS A 41 -16.48 -10.88 -6.94
N LEU A 42 -17.35 -11.10 -7.91
CA LEU A 42 -18.56 -11.89 -7.69
C LEU A 42 -18.22 -13.38 -7.75
N GLN A 43 -18.73 -14.13 -6.78
CA GLN A 43 -18.68 -15.58 -6.76
C GLN A 43 -20.09 -16.10 -6.48
N GLY A 44 -20.86 -16.34 -7.54
CA GLY A 44 -22.32 -16.49 -7.43
C GLY A 44 -22.94 -15.14 -7.05
N ASP A 45 -23.77 -15.15 -6.00
CA ASP A 45 -24.40 -13.93 -5.46
C ASP A 45 -23.53 -13.21 -4.42
N ASP A 46 -22.42 -13.82 -4.00
CA ASP A 46 -21.54 -13.27 -2.97
C ASP A 46 -20.46 -12.35 -3.55
N GLN A 47 -20.21 -11.23 -2.87
CA GLN A 47 -19.03 -10.38 -3.13
C GLN A 47 -17.86 -10.85 -2.29
N ILE A 48 -16.82 -11.33 -2.96
CA ILE A 48 -15.60 -11.82 -2.32
C ILE A 48 -14.51 -10.77 -2.45
N PHE A 49 -13.78 -10.56 -1.36
CA PHE A 49 -12.60 -9.70 -1.32
C PHE A 49 -11.55 -10.16 -2.34
N GLU A 50 -11.02 -9.22 -3.13
CA GLU A 50 -9.87 -9.46 -3.99
C GLU A 50 -8.67 -8.65 -3.49
N ARG A 51 -8.81 -7.32 -3.43
CA ARG A 51 -7.71 -6.40 -3.09
C ARG A 51 -8.20 -5.15 -2.37
N LEU A 52 -7.35 -4.60 -1.51
CA LEU A 52 -7.54 -3.29 -0.90
C LEU A 52 -6.26 -2.48 -1.01
N TYR A 53 -6.33 -1.33 -1.66
CA TYR A 53 -5.28 -0.31 -1.63
C TYR A 53 -5.63 0.79 -0.65
N VAL A 54 -4.63 1.25 0.11
CA VAL A 54 -4.75 2.39 1.02
C VAL A 54 -3.55 3.32 0.86
N CYS A 55 -3.82 4.61 0.65
CA CYS A 55 -2.83 5.68 0.77
C CYS A 55 -3.44 6.86 1.54
N PHE A 56 -2.91 7.12 2.73
CA PHE A 56 -3.37 8.23 3.55
C PHE A 56 -2.87 9.56 3.02
N ALA A 57 -3.75 10.57 2.97
CA ALA A 57 -3.42 11.90 2.47
C ALA A 57 -2.19 12.49 3.17
N GLN A 58 -2.07 12.30 4.48
CA GLN A 58 -0.98 12.84 5.28
C GLN A 58 0.36 12.16 4.97
N PHE A 59 0.36 10.85 4.70
CA PHE A 59 1.58 10.15 4.30
C PHE A 59 1.99 10.50 2.88
N ARG A 60 1.03 10.57 1.95
CA ARG A 60 1.31 11.06 0.59
C ARG A 60 1.93 12.46 0.64
N LYS A 61 1.34 13.38 1.40
CA LYS A 61 1.84 14.75 1.58
C LYS A 61 3.24 14.77 2.19
N GLY A 62 3.44 14.08 3.32
CA GLY A 62 4.75 14.02 3.98
C GLY A 62 5.85 13.39 3.11
N PHE A 63 5.49 12.41 2.28
CA PHE A 63 6.42 11.88 1.30
C PHE A 63 6.84 12.93 0.26
N ILE A 64 5.88 13.65 -0.33
CA ILE A 64 6.15 14.68 -1.35
C ILE A 64 6.98 15.83 -0.77
N GLU A 65 6.74 16.21 0.48
CA GLU A 65 7.37 17.38 1.11
C GLU A 65 8.70 17.07 1.79
N GLU A 66 8.87 15.89 2.41
CA GLU A 66 9.98 15.61 3.33
C GLU A 66 10.87 14.42 2.91
N CYS A 67 10.45 13.62 1.92
CA CYS A 67 11.21 12.46 1.49
C CYS A 67 12.14 12.74 0.31
N LYS A 68 13.26 12.01 0.30
CA LYS A 68 14.11 11.87 -0.87
C LYS A 68 13.28 11.22 -1.97
N THR A 69 13.60 11.52 -3.24
CA THR A 69 12.91 11.02 -4.44
C THR A 69 13.05 9.50 -4.67
N THR A 70 13.40 8.73 -3.63
CA THR A 70 13.61 7.30 -3.67
C THR A 70 12.49 6.59 -2.90
N VAL A 71 11.87 5.60 -3.56
CA VAL A 71 10.87 4.73 -2.96
C VAL A 71 11.38 3.29 -2.97
N GLY A 72 11.31 2.64 -1.82
CA GLY A 72 11.43 1.21 -1.67
C GLY A 72 10.06 0.54 -1.66
N PHE A 73 10.00 -0.65 -2.24
CA PHE A 73 8.81 -1.49 -2.20
C PHE A 73 9.16 -2.84 -1.60
N ASP A 74 8.28 -3.37 -0.76
CA ASP A 74 8.43 -4.68 -0.15
C ASP A 74 7.10 -5.44 -0.17
N GLY A 75 7.15 -6.75 -0.02
CA GLY A 75 5.97 -7.61 0.02
C GLY A 75 6.14 -8.78 0.95
N ALA A 76 5.17 -8.98 1.85
CA ALA A 76 5.15 -10.07 2.81
C ALA A 76 3.92 -10.97 2.59
N PHE A 77 4.09 -12.27 2.82
CA PHE A 77 2.98 -13.22 2.82
C PHE A 77 2.20 -13.13 4.13
N ILE A 78 0.88 -13.09 4.00
CA ILE A 78 -0.03 -13.21 5.14
C ILE A 78 -0.30 -14.71 5.33
N LYS A 79 0.07 -15.23 6.50
CA LYS A 79 -0.27 -16.60 6.93
C LYS A 79 -1.47 -16.53 7.87
N GLY A 80 -2.44 -17.43 7.72
CA GLY A 80 -3.62 -17.48 8.58
C GLY A 80 -4.86 -18.02 7.86
N GLN A 81 -6.03 -17.75 8.42
CA GLN A 81 -7.34 -18.17 7.86
C GLN A 81 -7.65 -17.53 6.51
N HIS A 82 -7.06 -16.36 6.23
CA HIS A 82 -7.15 -15.67 4.95
C HIS A 82 -5.73 -15.46 4.41
N PRO A 83 -5.14 -16.48 3.77
CA PRO A 83 -3.82 -16.35 3.18
C PRO A 83 -3.85 -15.32 2.06
N GLY A 84 -2.75 -14.59 1.91
CA GLY A 84 -2.65 -13.53 0.92
C GLY A 84 -1.29 -12.87 0.91
N GLN A 85 -1.23 -11.67 0.37
CA GLN A 85 -0.03 -10.86 0.34
C GLN A 85 -0.34 -9.43 0.77
N ILE A 86 0.55 -8.84 1.55
CA ILE A 86 0.62 -7.39 1.76
C ILE A 86 1.82 -6.84 1.00
N LEU A 87 1.63 -5.77 0.25
CA LEU A 87 2.70 -4.98 -0.35
C LEU A 87 2.74 -3.61 0.29
N SER A 88 3.93 -3.05 0.44
CA SER A 88 4.13 -1.73 1.02
C SER A 88 5.05 -0.88 0.16
N ALA A 89 4.82 0.43 0.18
CA ALA A 89 5.69 1.44 -0.38
C ALA A 89 6.19 2.34 0.75
N ALA A 90 7.49 2.55 0.82
CA ALA A 90 8.13 3.41 1.79
C ALA A 90 9.18 4.32 1.14
N GLY A 91 9.19 5.58 1.54
CA GLY A 91 10.23 6.55 1.20
C GLY A 91 11.35 6.55 2.23
N ILE A 92 12.41 7.29 1.92
CA ILE A 92 13.46 7.64 2.89
C ILE A 92 13.35 9.15 3.12
N ASN A 93 13.16 9.57 4.37
CA ASN A 93 13.07 10.99 4.70
C ASN A 93 14.45 11.67 4.73
N ALA A 94 14.48 12.99 4.98
CA ALA A 94 15.72 13.75 5.11
C ALA A 94 16.68 13.19 6.18
N THR A 95 16.16 12.54 7.24
CA THR A 95 16.96 11.95 8.33
C THR A 95 17.39 10.51 8.07
N ASN A 96 17.19 9.98 6.86
CA ASN A 96 17.43 8.57 6.49
C ASN A 96 16.54 7.54 7.21
N ASP A 97 15.44 7.98 7.80
CA ASP A 97 14.43 7.08 8.35
C ASP A 97 13.47 6.61 7.26
N MET A 98 13.00 5.38 7.40
CA MET A 98 11.96 4.81 6.54
C MET A 98 10.61 5.47 6.86
N PHE A 99 9.89 5.89 5.82
CA PHE A 99 8.62 6.58 5.93
C PHE A 99 7.54 5.85 5.11
N PRO A 100 6.47 5.31 5.72
CA PRO A 100 5.44 4.57 4.99
C PRO A 100 4.62 5.53 4.11
N ILE A 101 4.19 5.06 2.94
CA ILE A 101 3.42 5.88 1.99
C ILE A 101 2.07 5.23 1.67
N ALA A 102 2.09 3.98 1.23
CA ALA A 102 0.91 3.24 0.83
C ALA A 102 1.11 1.74 1.04
N PHE A 103 0.00 1.01 1.09
CA PHE A 103 0.02 -0.46 1.10
C PHE A 103 -1.14 -1.03 0.30
N VAL A 104 -0.99 -2.28 -0.12
CA VAL A 104 -2.09 -3.09 -0.66
C VAL A 104 -2.13 -4.43 0.05
N VAL A 105 -3.34 -4.91 0.34
CA VAL A 105 -3.60 -6.29 0.71
C VAL A 105 -4.30 -6.96 -0.46
N GLY A 106 -3.91 -8.19 -0.81
CA GLY A 106 -4.63 -8.95 -1.81
C GLY A 106 -4.41 -10.46 -1.75
N GLU A 107 -5.01 -11.13 -2.72
CA GLU A 107 -5.36 -12.54 -2.66
C GLU A 107 -4.18 -13.50 -2.78
N THR A 108 -3.17 -13.15 -3.58
CA THR A 108 -2.03 -14.05 -3.84
C THR A 108 -0.82 -13.28 -4.38
N LYS A 109 0.37 -13.88 -4.26
CA LYS A 109 1.58 -13.34 -4.90
C LYS A 109 1.48 -13.50 -6.40
N SER A 110 1.12 -12.41 -7.08
CA SER A 110 1.02 -12.37 -8.53
C SER A 110 1.63 -11.08 -9.08
N ARG A 111 2.10 -11.13 -10.33
CA ARG A 111 2.50 -9.90 -11.04
C ARG A 111 1.32 -8.92 -11.17
N ALA A 112 0.08 -9.42 -11.16
CA ALA A 112 -1.12 -8.62 -11.29
C ALA A 112 -1.36 -7.70 -10.08
N ILE A 113 -1.19 -8.19 -8.84
CA ILE A 113 -1.33 -7.34 -7.64
C ILE A 113 -0.24 -6.27 -7.59
N TRP A 114 1.00 -6.62 -7.94
CA TRP A 114 2.08 -5.65 -7.98
C TRP A 114 1.90 -4.58 -9.07
N THR A 115 1.48 -4.99 -10.27
CA THR A 115 1.22 -4.03 -11.36
C THR A 115 0.10 -3.07 -10.95
N TRP A 116 -0.99 -3.60 -10.42
CA TRP A 116 -2.12 -2.80 -9.92
C TRP A 116 -1.68 -1.84 -8.80
N PHE A 117 -0.86 -2.31 -7.86
CA PHE A 117 -0.33 -1.49 -6.77
C PHE A 117 0.54 -0.33 -7.28
N LEU A 118 1.48 -0.62 -8.17
CA LEU A 118 2.42 0.37 -8.69
C LEU A 118 1.69 1.43 -9.54
N GLU A 119 0.77 1.02 -10.40
CA GLU A 119 -0.03 1.94 -11.23
C GLU A 119 -0.80 2.94 -10.37
N ILE A 120 -1.50 2.46 -9.34
CA ILE A 120 -2.24 3.32 -8.42
C ILE A 120 -1.29 4.20 -7.61
N PHE A 121 -0.22 3.61 -7.06
CA PHE A 121 0.75 4.34 -6.23
C PHE A 121 1.36 5.52 -6.98
N PHE A 122 1.87 5.29 -8.19
CA PHE A 122 2.53 6.34 -8.97
C PHE A 122 1.56 7.43 -9.42
N ASN A 123 0.30 7.07 -9.71
CA ASN A 123 -0.75 8.04 -9.94
C ASN A 123 -1.02 8.89 -8.69
N ASP A 124 -1.10 8.26 -7.52
CA ASP A 124 -1.37 8.95 -6.26
C ASP A 124 -0.26 9.95 -5.90
N VAL A 125 1.01 9.54 -5.95
CA VAL A 125 2.13 10.41 -5.56
C VAL A 125 2.57 11.38 -6.68
N GLY A 126 1.94 11.33 -7.85
CA GLY A 126 2.24 12.23 -8.98
C GLY A 126 3.61 12.01 -9.61
N ILE A 127 4.24 10.85 -9.40
CA ILE A 127 5.54 10.50 -9.99
C ILE A 127 5.27 9.82 -11.33
N LYS A 128 5.79 10.41 -12.42
CA LYS A 128 5.76 9.78 -13.75
C LYS A 128 6.68 8.56 -13.77
N SER A 129 6.18 7.40 -13.37
CA SER A 129 6.88 6.13 -13.57
C SER A 129 6.73 5.68 -15.03
N ASN A 130 7.82 5.35 -15.70
CA ASN A 130 7.71 4.63 -16.96
C ASN A 130 7.43 3.14 -16.64
N ILE A 131 6.60 2.49 -17.47
CA ILE A 131 6.19 1.09 -17.26
C ILE A 131 7.38 0.11 -17.18
N ARG A 132 8.53 0.45 -17.78
CA ARG A 132 9.80 -0.28 -17.71
C ARG A 132 10.45 -0.17 -16.33
N ASP A 133 10.31 0.96 -15.63
CA ASP A 133 10.82 1.12 -14.25
C ASP A 133 10.03 0.25 -13.28
N CYS A 134 8.70 0.24 -13.44
CA CYS A 134 7.82 -0.71 -12.74
C CYS A 134 8.20 -2.15 -13.07
N ALA A 135 8.44 -2.49 -14.34
CA ALA A 135 8.85 -3.83 -14.76
C ALA A 135 10.21 -4.26 -14.21
N ARG A 136 11.15 -3.33 -14.05
CA ARG A 136 12.48 -3.60 -13.48
C ARG A 136 12.39 -3.85 -11.97
N GLN A 137 11.59 -3.06 -11.24
CA GLN A 137 11.28 -3.32 -9.84
C GLN A 137 10.54 -4.65 -9.66
N LEU A 138 9.54 -4.92 -10.49
CA LEU A 138 8.82 -6.19 -10.51
C LEU A 138 9.78 -7.38 -10.65
N ARG A 139 10.73 -7.36 -11.60
CA ARG A 139 11.71 -8.45 -11.78
C ARG A 139 12.57 -8.69 -10.54
N LEU A 140 13.07 -7.63 -9.91
CA LEU A 140 13.88 -7.71 -8.69
C LEU A 140 13.09 -8.28 -7.50
N ILE A 141 11.79 -7.97 -7.43
CA ILE A 141 10.94 -8.28 -6.28
C ILE A 141 10.27 -9.66 -6.41
N ILE A 142 9.82 -10.06 -7.61
CA ILE A 142 9.16 -11.36 -7.82
C ILE A 142 10.15 -12.51 -8.03
N GLY A 143 11.45 -12.22 -8.14
CA GLY A 143 12.51 -13.23 -8.24
C GLY A 143 12.57 -13.95 -9.58
N ILE A 144 12.16 -13.30 -10.68
CA ILE A 144 12.45 -13.82 -12.02
C ILE A 144 13.88 -13.39 -12.35
N VAL A 145 14.83 -14.28 -12.07
CA VAL A 145 16.13 -14.34 -12.77
C VAL A 145 15.89 -14.92 -14.15
#